data_AF-A0A1F2ETY2-F1
#
_entry.id   AF-A0A1F2ETY2-F1
#
_cell.length_a   1.000
_cell.length_b   1.000
_cell.length_c   1.000
_cell.angle_alpha   90.00
_cell.angle_beta   90.00
_cell.angle_gamma   90.00
#
_symmetry.space_group_name_H-M   'P 1'
#
loop_
_entity.id
_entity.type
_entity.pdbx_description
1 polymer ?
#
loop_
_entity_poly.entity_id
_entity_poly.type
_entity_poly.pdbx_seq_one_letter_code
_entity_poly.pdbx_strand_id
1 'polypeptide(L)'
;MTMGGSGQGERTDRRRRLLLDANVFISDLISTNGLAAPIIEACLDGRFVLLYSQGLLDELESVFVREKFRRWFPVDEGYVLLDVIRVAGERVEDRPEGEHPRVCVDPDDNYLFSVYEDGHADVLISGDKGVRAVQFPGCTVLSPKEALGLLEKQHPWGSHLIKGSEEEAVAMMAAEGNGDLFKVVSMFSEALTGIREGKYRREIVTKLVAPGTEAAWLKDLDEVMAMASGRAIATKPWVMGVDVCAMKLVPDLGDTYRSITPTIELADVVWLTLVRYGSILDGDGSDPLGFGGWRPHSIGDYPVDPSQIQLDRRE
;
A
#
# COMPACT_ATOMS: atom_id res chain seq x y z
N MET A 1 20.28 -41.40 -5.01
CA MET A 1 18.93 -41.35 -4.43
C MET A 1 18.62 -39.90 -4.11
N THR A 2 17.62 -39.40 -4.84
CA THR A 2 16.74 -38.25 -4.57
C THR A 2 17.36 -36.87 -4.31
N MET A 3 17.51 -36.14 -5.43
CA MET A 3 17.45 -34.67 -5.50
C MET A 3 16.02 -34.23 -5.14
N GLY A 4 15.86 -33.41 -4.10
CA GLY A 4 14.61 -32.73 -3.77
C GLY A 4 14.61 -31.35 -4.40
N GLY A 5 14.06 -31.24 -5.61
CA GLY A 5 13.82 -29.96 -6.26
C GLY A 5 12.75 -29.17 -5.51
N SER A 6 13.16 -28.02 -4.98
CA SER A 6 12.29 -26.96 -4.49
C SER A 6 11.45 -26.42 -5.64
N GLY A 7 10.21 -26.90 -5.74
CA GLY A 7 9.18 -26.30 -6.57
C GLY A 7 8.69 -25.00 -5.95
N GLN A 8 9.42 -23.92 -6.15
CA GLN A 8 8.89 -22.56 -6.16
C GLN A 8 9.18 -21.97 -7.54
N GLY A 9 8.57 -22.58 -8.55
CA GLY A 9 8.52 -22.04 -9.90
C GLY A 9 7.30 -21.13 -10.02
N GLU A 10 7.54 -19.90 -10.48
CA GLU A 10 6.59 -19.05 -11.20
C GLU A 10 5.13 -19.07 -10.70
N ARG A 11 4.76 -18.07 -9.88
CA ARG A 11 3.39 -17.53 -10.00
C ARG A 11 3.33 -16.79 -11.34
N THR A 12 3.11 -17.57 -12.40
CA THR A 12 2.79 -17.10 -13.75
C THR A 12 1.74 -16.00 -13.65
N ASP A 13 2.01 -14.86 -14.29
CA ASP A 13 1.23 -13.62 -14.33
C ASP A 13 -0.28 -13.88 -14.55
N ARG A 14 -1.01 -14.13 -13.46
CA ARG A 14 -2.46 -14.30 -13.50
C ARG A 14 -3.05 -12.92 -13.63
N ARG A 15 -3.87 -12.72 -14.66
CA ARG A 15 -4.64 -11.48 -14.86
C ARG A 15 -5.34 -11.09 -13.56
N ARG A 16 -5.13 -9.84 -13.13
CA ARG A 16 -5.74 -9.31 -11.91
C ARG A 16 -7.26 -9.33 -12.03
N ARG A 17 -7.93 -9.74 -10.96
CA ARG A 17 -9.38 -9.77 -10.83
C ARG A 17 -9.88 -8.54 -10.09
N LEU A 18 -10.82 -7.83 -10.69
CA LEU A 18 -11.37 -6.59 -10.17
C LEU A 18 -12.86 -6.78 -9.88
N LEU A 19 -13.29 -6.42 -8.68
CA LEU A 19 -14.70 -6.27 -8.34
C LEU A 19 -15.00 -4.78 -8.24
N LEU A 20 -15.97 -4.29 -9.01
CA LEU A 20 -16.45 -2.92 -8.92
C LEU A 20 -17.77 -2.92 -8.16
N ASP A 21 -17.93 -2.00 -7.23
CA ASP A 21 -19.17 -1.72 -6.53
C ASP A 21 -20.21 -1.09 -7.48
N ALA A 22 -21.50 -1.36 -7.27
CA ALA A 22 -22.61 -0.80 -8.04
C ALA A 22 -22.55 0.74 -8.13
N ASN A 23 -22.14 1.44 -7.06
CA ASN A 23 -22.03 2.90 -7.08
C ASN A 23 -20.99 3.42 -8.07
N VAL A 24 -19.99 2.63 -8.43
CA VAL A 24 -18.94 3.01 -9.39
C VAL A 24 -19.51 3.01 -10.80
N PHE A 25 -20.29 1.98 -11.15
CA PHE A 25 -21.03 1.89 -12.41
C PHE A 25 -22.08 3.00 -12.55
N ILE A 26 -22.85 3.25 -11.49
CA ILE A 26 -23.89 4.31 -11.49
C ILE A 26 -23.26 5.68 -11.66
N SER A 27 -22.11 5.94 -11.01
CA SER A 27 -21.39 7.21 -11.14
C SER A 27 -20.90 7.43 -12.57
N ASP A 28 -20.52 6.35 -13.27
CA ASP A 28 -20.09 6.36 -14.67
C ASP A 28 -21.22 6.78 -15.61
N LEU A 29 -22.44 6.28 -15.41
CA LEU A 29 -23.62 6.67 -16.19
C LEU A 29 -24.06 8.12 -15.94
N ILE A 30 -23.75 8.69 -14.76
CA ILE A 30 -24.15 10.05 -14.41
C ILE A 30 -23.12 11.09 -14.89
N SER A 31 -21.85 10.72 -14.98
CA SER A 31 -20.73 11.64 -15.24
C SER A 31 -20.13 11.45 -16.62
N THR A 32 -19.88 12.55 -17.33
CA THR A 32 -19.14 12.51 -18.62
C THR A 32 -17.66 12.12 -18.48
N ASN A 33 -17.12 12.13 -17.25
CA ASN A 33 -15.77 11.69 -16.91
C ASN A 33 -15.82 10.49 -15.97
N GLY A 34 -16.67 9.52 -16.30
CA GLY A 34 -16.78 8.27 -15.57
C GLY A 34 -15.42 7.59 -15.37
N LEU A 35 -15.17 7.08 -14.16
CA LEU A 35 -13.91 6.43 -13.78
C LEU A 35 -13.98 4.90 -13.92
N ALA A 36 -15.15 4.34 -14.22
CA ALA A 36 -15.36 2.90 -14.41
C ALA A 36 -15.07 2.49 -15.86
N ALA A 37 -15.48 3.30 -16.85
CA ALA A 37 -15.33 2.97 -18.27
C ALA A 37 -13.89 2.55 -18.67
N PRO A 38 -12.81 3.27 -18.31
CA PRO A 38 -11.45 2.86 -18.66
C PRO A 38 -11.03 1.52 -18.04
N ILE A 39 -11.62 1.16 -16.89
CA ILE A 39 -11.36 -0.10 -16.19
C ILE A 39 -12.11 -1.24 -16.88
N ILE A 40 -13.38 -1.01 -17.26
CA ILE A 40 -14.19 -1.97 -18.01
C ILE A 40 -13.56 -2.24 -19.38
N GLU A 41 -13.11 -1.21 -20.08
CA GLU A 41 -12.36 -1.34 -21.33
C GLU A 41 -11.10 -2.20 -21.14
N ALA A 42 -10.36 -2.01 -20.04
CA ALA A 42 -9.22 -2.85 -19.73
C ALA A 42 -9.57 -4.32 -19.47
N CYS A 43 -10.75 -4.59 -18.90
CA CYS A 43 -11.26 -5.95 -18.75
C CYS A 43 -11.63 -6.56 -20.12
N LEU A 44 -12.28 -5.80 -21.00
CA LEU A 44 -12.61 -6.21 -22.36
C LEU A 44 -11.35 -6.48 -23.22
N ASP A 45 -10.30 -5.68 -23.03
CA ASP A 45 -8.97 -5.90 -23.64
C ASP A 45 -8.25 -7.14 -23.07
N GLY A 46 -8.82 -7.78 -22.06
CA GLY A 46 -8.22 -8.92 -21.37
C GLY A 46 -7.02 -8.57 -20.50
N ARG A 47 -6.81 -7.29 -20.17
CA ARG A 47 -5.75 -6.87 -19.23
C ARG A 47 -6.09 -7.26 -17.80
N PHE A 48 -7.38 -7.20 -17.44
CA PHE A 48 -7.93 -7.63 -16.16
C PHE A 48 -9.10 -8.60 -16.36
N VAL A 49 -9.56 -9.18 -15.26
CA VAL A 49 -10.81 -9.96 -15.20
C VAL A 49 -11.80 -9.18 -14.34
N LEU A 50 -12.91 -8.75 -14.92
CA LEU A 50 -14.01 -8.18 -14.13
C LEU A 50 -14.75 -9.31 -13.41
N LEU A 51 -15.09 -9.12 -12.15
CA LEU A 51 -15.99 -10.01 -11.40
C LEU A 51 -17.33 -9.32 -11.21
N TYR A 52 -18.40 -10.09 -11.28
CA TYR A 52 -19.74 -9.62 -10.94
C TYR A 52 -20.55 -10.75 -10.30
N SER A 53 -21.62 -10.41 -9.58
CA SER A 53 -22.60 -11.36 -9.08
C SER A 53 -24.00 -10.99 -9.55
N GLN A 54 -24.99 -11.85 -9.33
CA GLN A 54 -26.37 -11.50 -9.69
C GLN A 54 -26.89 -10.39 -8.78
N GLY A 55 -26.58 -10.43 -7.48
CA GLY A 55 -26.92 -9.36 -6.54
C GLY A 55 -26.45 -7.98 -6.98
N LEU A 56 -25.23 -7.87 -7.53
CA LEU A 56 -24.72 -6.61 -8.09
C LEU A 56 -25.56 -6.11 -9.28
N LEU A 57 -25.93 -7.01 -10.21
CA LEU A 57 -26.76 -6.63 -11.36
C LEU A 57 -28.17 -6.21 -10.93
N ASP A 58 -28.73 -6.88 -9.93
CA ASP A 58 -30.05 -6.58 -9.39
C ASP A 58 -30.06 -5.22 -8.69
N GLU A 59 -28.99 -4.88 -7.97
CA GLU A 59 -28.81 -3.57 -7.35
C GLU A 59 -28.80 -2.45 -8.40
N LEU A 60 -28.01 -2.63 -9.47
CA LEU A 60 -27.95 -1.70 -10.60
C LEU A 60 -29.30 -1.52 -11.29
N GLU A 61 -29.98 -2.63 -11.60
CA GLU A 61 -31.31 -2.59 -12.23
C GLU A 61 -32.32 -1.85 -11.33
N SER A 62 -32.26 -2.07 -10.01
CA SER A 62 -33.09 -1.37 -9.04
C SER A 62 -32.89 0.14 -9.07
N VAL A 63 -31.72 0.63 -9.50
CA VAL A 63 -31.38 2.04 -9.60
C VAL A 63 -31.87 2.63 -10.91
N PHE A 64 -31.68 1.92 -12.03
CA PHE A 64 -32.04 2.39 -13.37
C PHE A 64 -33.53 2.72 -13.51
N VAL A 65 -34.40 1.96 -12.83
CA VAL A 65 -35.85 2.16 -12.89
C VAL A 65 -36.36 3.32 -12.02
N ARG A 66 -35.54 3.86 -11.11
CA ARG A 66 -35.96 4.94 -10.19
C ARG A 66 -36.09 6.26 -10.96
N GLU A 67 -37.24 6.90 -10.83
CA GLU A 67 -37.60 8.12 -11.57
C GLU A 67 -36.55 9.25 -11.44
N LYS A 68 -35.94 9.40 -10.25
CA LYS A 68 -34.92 10.43 -9.99
C LYS A 68 -33.66 10.33 -10.86
N PHE A 69 -33.37 9.16 -11.45
CA PHE A 69 -32.20 8.95 -12.30
C PHE A 69 -32.46 9.14 -13.80
N ARG A 70 -33.72 9.17 -14.23
CA ARG A 70 -34.11 9.35 -15.65
C ARG A 70 -33.61 10.64 -16.28
N ARG A 71 -33.28 11.65 -15.47
CA ARG A 71 -32.71 12.92 -15.93
C ARG A 71 -31.23 12.85 -16.29
N TRP A 72 -30.53 11.81 -15.83
CA TRP A 72 -29.09 11.65 -16.02
C TRP A 72 -28.79 10.72 -17.20
N PHE A 73 -29.50 9.58 -17.27
CA PHE A 73 -29.36 8.61 -18.35
C PHE A 73 -30.70 7.92 -18.65
N PRO A 74 -30.95 7.49 -19.89
CA PRO A 74 -32.11 6.67 -20.24
C PRO A 74 -31.98 5.24 -19.70
N VAL A 75 -33.13 4.61 -19.41
CA VAL A 75 -33.18 3.25 -18.85
C VAL A 75 -32.48 2.22 -19.75
N ASP A 76 -32.61 2.38 -21.07
CA ASP A 76 -31.99 1.51 -22.06
C ASP A 76 -30.45 1.52 -21.98
N GLU A 77 -29.83 2.68 -21.70
CA GLU A 77 -28.38 2.77 -21.47
C GLU A 77 -27.95 1.98 -20.23
N GLY A 78 -28.77 1.98 -19.17
CA GLY A 78 -28.55 1.15 -17.98
C GLY A 78 -28.57 -0.35 -18.31
N TYR A 79 -29.53 -0.81 -19.10
CA TYR A 79 -29.59 -2.21 -19.53
C TYR A 79 -28.41 -2.61 -20.42
N VAL A 80 -27.97 -1.71 -21.33
CA VAL A 80 -26.74 -1.91 -22.11
C VAL A 80 -25.53 -2.10 -21.20
N LEU A 81 -25.43 -1.34 -20.09
CA LEU A 81 -24.35 -1.53 -19.12
C LEU A 81 -24.37 -2.93 -18.47
N LEU A 82 -25.54 -3.47 -18.12
CA LEU A 82 -25.63 -4.84 -17.58
C LEU A 82 -25.09 -5.87 -18.57
N ASP A 83 -25.40 -5.70 -19.86
CA ASP A 83 -24.89 -6.59 -20.90
C ASP A 83 -23.38 -6.45 -21.10
N VAL A 84 -22.84 -5.23 -21.03
CA VAL A 84 -21.39 -4.99 -21.03
C VAL A 84 -20.72 -5.68 -19.85
N ILE A 85 -21.29 -5.59 -18.63
CA ILE A 85 -20.74 -6.26 -17.44
C ILE A 85 -20.71 -7.77 -17.63
N ARG A 86 -21.79 -8.37 -18.16
CA ARG A 86 -21.89 -9.80 -18.44
C ARG A 86 -20.87 -10.26 -19.49
N VAL A 87 -20.59 -9.43 -20.50
CA VAL A 87 -19.61 -9.74 -21.55
C VAL A 87 -18.18 -9.55 -21.05
N ALA A 88 -17.93 -8.52 -20.25
CA ALA A 88 -16.59 -8.18 -19.76
C ALA A 88 -16.14 -9.02 -18.56
N GLY A 89 -17.07 -9.64 -17.83
CA GLY A 89 -16.80 -10.23 -16.52
C GLY A 89 -17.09 -11.72 -16.39
N GLU A 90 -16.57 -12.28 -15.29
CA GLU A 90 -16.84 -13.63 -14.82
C GLU A 90 -17.83 -13.56 -13.65
N ARG A 91 -18.90 -14.35 -13.74
CA ARG A 91 -19.92 -14.45 -12.68
C ARG A 91 -19.37 -15.19 -11.46
N VAL A 92 -19.61 -14.64 -10.29
CA VAL A 92 -19.46 -15.26 -8.98
C VAL A 92 -20.86 -15.54 -8.43
N GLU A 93 -21.08 -16.74 -7.89
CA GLU A 93 -22.37 -17.08 -7.30
C GLU A 93 -22.57 -16.36 -5.97
N ASP A 94 -23.77 -15.82 -5.77
CA ASP A 94 -24.12 -15.14 -4.53
C ASP A 94 -24.29 -16.14 -3.38
N ARG A 95 -23.70 -15.81 -2.23
CA ARG A 95 -24.02 -16.49 -0.97
C ARG A 95 -25.42 -16.10 -0.50
N PRO A 96 -26.12 -16.97 0.27
CA PRO A 96 -27.31 -16.55 1.01
C PRO A 96 -27.01 -15.36 1.93
N GLU A 97 -27.97 -14.44 2.07
CA GLU A 97 -27.79 -13.19 2.84
C GLU A 97 -27.28 -13.41 4.27
N GLY A 98 -27.73 -14.50 4.92
CA GLY A 98 -27.32 -14.87 6.26
C GLY A 98 -25.86 -15.33 6.41
N GLU A 99 -25.17 -15.58 5.30
CA GLU A 99 -23.79 -16.09 5.24
C GLU A 99 -22.77 -15.01 4.84
N HIS A 100 -23.21 -13.79 4.57
CA HIS A 100 -22.29 -12.69 4.28
C HIS A 100 -21.47 -12.31 5.53
N PRO A 101 -20.19 -11.93 5.36
CA PRO A 101 -19.43 -11.30 6.44
C PRO A 101 -20.15 -10.05 6.94
N ARG A 102 -20.21 -9.83 8.25
CA ARG A 102 -20.85 -8.63 8.83
C ARG A 102 -19.81 -7.58 9.14
N VAL A 103 -19.28 -6.95 8.10
CA VAL A 103 -18.08 -6.10 8.17
C VAL A 103 -18.36 -4.65 7.77
N CYS A 104 -19.39 -4.42 6.96
CA CYS A 104 -19.87 -3.09 6.59
C CYS A 104 -20.79 -2.50 7.66
N VAL A 105 -20.81 -1.17 7.74
CA VAL A 105 -21.79 -0.42 8.53
C VAL A 105 -23.18 -0.55 7.91
N ASP A 106 -23.26 -0.45 6.57
CA ASP A 106 -24.46 -0.78 5.82
C ASP A 106 -24.49 -2.29 5.55
N PRO A 107 -25.48 -3.03 6.08
CA PRO A 107 -25.58 -4.46 5.84
C PRO A 107 -25.69 -4.84 4.36
N ASP A 108 -26.27 -3.96 3.54
CA ASP A 108 -26.51 -4.20 2.12
C ASP A 108 -25.20 -4.28 1.33
N ASP A 109 -24.10 -3.69 1.82
CA ASP A 109 -22.79 -3.76 1.16
C ASP A 109 -22.00 -5.05 1.46
N ASN A 110 -22.45 -5.87 2.41
CA ASN A 110 -21.69 -7.04 2.86
C ASN A 110 -21.52 -8.13 1.77
N TYR A 111 -22.42 -8.18 0.79
CA TYR A 111 -22.29 -9.13 -0.32
C TYR A 111 -21.01 -8.88 -1.12
N LEU A 112 -20.56 -7.62 -1.25
CA LEU A 112 -19.33 -7.27 -1.96
C LEU A 112 -18.12 -8.04 -1.42
N PHE A 113 -18.05 -8.23 -0.11
CA PHE A 113 -16.95 -8.97 0.54
C PHE A 113 -17.07 -10.48 0.38
N SER A 114 -18.30 -11.00 0.24
CA SER A 114 -18.52 -12.41 -0.12
C SER A 114 -18.07 -12.67 -1.55
N VAL A 115 -18.46 -11.80 -2.49
CA VAL A 115 -18.05 -11.88 -3.90
C VAL A 115 -16.55 -11.69 -4.03
N TYR A 116 -15.95 -10.80 -3.24
CA TYR A 116 -14.50 -10.60 -3.19
C TYR A 116 -13.78 -11.89 -2.81
N GLU A 117 -14.23 -12.55 -1.74
CA GLU A 117 -13.64 -13.78 -1.22
C GLU A 117 -13.81 -14.97 -2.18
N ASP A 118 -15.06 -15.26 -2.58
CA ASP A 118 -15.40 -16.41 -3.44
C ASP A 118 -14.91 -16.24 -4.87
N GLY A 119 -14.90 -15.01 -5.35
CA GLY A 119 -14.36 -14.64 -6.66
C GLY A 119 -12.84 -14.61 -6.68
N HIS A 120 -12.15 -14.72 -5.55
CA HIS A 120 -10.70 -14.50 -5.41
C HIS A 120 -10.26 -13.18 -6.06
N ALA A 121 -11.05 -12.13 -5.80
CA ALA A 121 -10.77 -10.79 -6.26
C ALA A 121 -9.41 -10.32 -5.71
N ASP A 122 -8.66 -9.60 -6.53
CA ASP A 122 -7.43 -8.95 -6.08
C ASP A 122 -7.73 -7.54 -5.55
N VAL A 123 -8.73 -6.85 -6.13
CA VAL A 123 -9.11 -5.48 -5.75
C VAL A 123 -10.63 -5.30 -5.77
N LEU A 124 -11.16 -4.68 -4.72
CA LEU A 124 -12.52 -4.11 -4.68
C LEU A 124 -12.42 -2.60 -4.97
N ILE A 125 -13.23 -2.09 -5.89
CA ILE A 125 -13.25 -0.68 -6.26
C ILE A 125 -14.59 -0.11 -5.83
N SER A 126 -14.59 0.86 -4.91
CA SER A 126 -15.81 1.47 -4.38
C SER A 126 -15.64 2.97 -4.18
N GLY A 127 -16.68 3.73 -4.50
CA GLY A 127 -16.78 5.16 -4.16
C GLY A 127 -17.23 5.40 -2.71
N ASP A 128 -17.77 4.39 -2.04
CA ASP A 128 -18.33 4.50 -0.71
C ASP A 128 -17.23 4.53 0.37
N LYS A 129 -17.32 5.48 1.29
CA LYS A 129 -16.31 5.65 2.36
C LYS A 129 -16.43 4.59 3.45
N GLY A 130 -17.64 4.12 3.73
CA GLY A 130 -17.92 3.01 4.64
C GLY A 130 -17.30 1.73 4.13
N VAL A 131 -17.55 1.35 2.87
CA VAL A 131 -16.94 0.17 2.22
C VAL A 131 -15.41 0.28 2.22
N ARG A 132 -14.85 1.44 1.84
CA ARG A 132 -13.39 1.66 1.85
C ARG A 132 -12.76 1.64 3.24
N ALA A 133 -13.52 1.88 4.30
CA ALA A 133 -13.03 1.84 5.67
C ALA A 133 -13.00 0.42 6.26
N VAL A 134 -13.62 -0.56 5.60
CA VAL A 134 -13.66 -1.94 6.07
C VAL A 134 -12.25 -2.55 6.04
N GLN A 135 -11.84 -3.13 7.17
CA GLN A 135 -10.65 -3.96 7.27
C GLN A 135 -11.05 -5.43 7.12
N PHE A 136 -10.92 -5.97 5.91
CA PHE A 136 -11.19 -7.37 5.60
C PHE A 136 -9.89 -8.10 5.23
N PRO A 137 -9.59 -9.28 5.82
CA PRO A 137 -8.33 -9.97 5.58
C PRO A 137 -8.07 -10.23 4.09
N GLY A 138 -6.89 -9.82 3.60
CA GLY A 138 -6.50 -9.99 2.21
C GLY A 138 -7.24 -9.08 1.21
N CYS A 139 -8.14 -8.22 1.68
CA CYS A 139 -8.89 -7.31 0.82
C CYS A 139 -8.17 -5.98 0.63
N THR A 140 -7.97 -5.62 -0.64
CA THR A 140 -7.57 -4.27 -1.02
C THR A 140 -8.76 -3.54 -1.62
N VAL A 141 -9.20 -2.47 -0.94
CA VAL A 141 -10.25 -1.58 -1.44
C VAL A 141 -9.61 -0.29 -1.97
N LEU A 142 -9.90 0.05 -3.22
CA LEU A 142 -9.47 1.29 -3.88
C LEU A 142 -10.66 2.19 -4.19
N SER A 143 -10.44 3.51 -4.19
CA SER A 143 -11.36 4.43 -4.86
C SER A 143 -11.28 4.29 -6.38
N PRO A 144 -12.31 4.73 -7.13
CA PRO A 144 -12.25 4.72 -8.59
C PRO A 144 -11.06 5.51 -9.15
N LYS A 145 -10.65 6.59 -8.47
CA LYS A 145 -9.48 7.38 -8.87
C LYS A 145 -8.17 6.62 -8.68
N GLU A 146 -7.98 5.96 -7.53
CA GLU A 146 -6.81 5.12 -7.27
C GLU A 146 -6.74 3.95 -8.25
N ALA A 147 -7.90 3.37 -8.62
CA ALA A 147 -7.98 2.24 -9.54
C ALA A 147 -7.50 2.57 -10.96
N LEU A 148 -7.54 3.83 -11.40
CA LEU A 148 -6.94 4.22 -12.69
C LEU A 148 -5.43 3.99 -12.72
N GLY A 149 -4.75 4.03 -11.57
CA GLY A 149 -3.32 3.69 -11.48
C GLY A 149 -3.02 2.24 -11.90
N LEU A 150 -4.01 1.34 -11.85
CA LEU A 150 -3.86 -0.03 -12.33
C LEU A 150 -3.64 -0.09 -13.86
N LEU A 151 -4.07 0.94 -14.59
CA LEU A 151 -3.96 1.06 -16.05
C LEU A 151 -2.58 1.57 -16.50
N GLU A 152 -1.79 2.16 -15.60
CA GLU A 152 -0.45 2.62 -15.91
C GLU A 152 0.45 1.44 -16.30
N LYS A 153 1.44 1.69 -17.18
CA LYS A 153 2.33 0.62 -17.66
C LYS A 153 3.08 -0.02 -16.49
N GLN A 154 3.34 -1.33 -16.62
CA GLN A 154 4.05 -2.12 -15.60
C GLN A 154 5.29 -1.38 -15.09
N HIS A 155 5.28 -1.08 -13.79
CA HIS A 155 6.44 -0.57 -13.08
C HIS A 155 7.56 -1.63 -13.08
N PRO A 156 8.87 -1.27 -13.04
CA PRO A 156 9.97 -2.25 -12.96
C PRO A 156 9.86 -3.28 -11.84
N TRP A 157 9.16 -2.95 -10.75
CA TRP A 157 8.87 -3.87 -9.65
C TRP A 157 7.57 -4.64 -9.81
N GLY A 158 6.91 -4.56 -10.95
CA GLY A 158 5.72 -5.31 -11.29
C GLY A 158 4.44 -4.48 -11.25
N SER A 159 3.33 -5.19 -11.37
CA SER A 159 2.01 -4.60 -11.59
C SER A 159 1.29 -4.30 -10.26
N HIS A 160 1.76 -4.79 -9.12
CA HIS A 160 1.11 -4.61 -7.82
C HIS A 160 1.35 -3.23 -7.16
N LEU A 161 2.01 -2.30 -7.84
CA LEU A 161 2.20 -0.93 -7.39
C LEU A 161 1.23 -0.01 -8.11
N ILE A 162 0.55 0.84 -7.35
CA ILE A 162 -0.26 1.94 -7.86
C ILE A 162 0.32 3.25 -7.38
N LYS A 163 0.21 4.29 -8.20
CA LYS A 163 0.55 5.65 -7.78
C LYS A 163 -0.36 6.07 -6.64
N GLY A 164 0.24 6.47 -5.52
CA GLY A 164 -0.43 6.97 -4.32
C GLY A 164 -0.18 8.47 -4.13
N SER A 165 -0.72 9.01 -3.05
CA SER A 165 -0.41 10.37 -2.60
C SER A 165 0.47 10.36 -1.35
N GLU A 166 1.27 11.41 -1.19
CA GLU A 166 2.10 11.60 0.00
C GLU A 166 1.24 11.77 1.24
N GLU A 167 0.12 12.49 1.15
CA GLU A 167 -0.80 12.70 2.27
C GLU A 167 -1.41 11.39 2.78
N GLU A 168 -1.82 10.49 1.87
CA GLU A 168 -2.34 9.16 2.25
C GLU A 168 -1.26 8.27 2.85
N ALA A 169 -0.05 8.31 2.31
CA ALA A 169 1.09 7.61 2.91
C ALA A 169 1.31 8.11 4.34
N VAL A 170 1.30 9.43 4.56
CA VAL A 170 1.44 10.03 5.91
C VAL A 170 0.34 9.61 6.85
N ALA A 171 -0.92 9.63 6.41
CA ALA A 171 -2.05 9.19 7.21
C ALA A 171 -1.94 7.71 7.60
N MET A 172 -1.53 6.83 6.66
CA MET A 172 -1.33 5.41 6.92
C MET A 172 -0.20 5.17 7.93
N MET A 173 0.92 5.85 7.77
CA MET A 173 2.06 5.75 8.69
C MET A 173 1.69 6.19 10.11
N ALA A 174 0.89 7.25 10.23
CA ALA A 174 0.37 7.72 11.51
C ALA A 174 -0.60 6.71 12.15
N ALA A 175 -1.52 6.15 11.34
CA ALA A 175 -2.49 5.16 11.81
C ALA A 175 -1.83 3.85 12.26
N GLU A 176 -0.75 3.43 11.61
CA GLU A 176 0.05 2.25 12.00
C GLU A 176 1.01 2.53 13.18
N GLY A 177 1.09 3.77 13.67
CA GLY A 177 2.00 4.14 14.77
C GLY A 177 3.47 4.20 14.37
N ASN A 178 3.77 4.20 13.07
CA ASN A 178 5.14 4.20 12.54
C ASN A 178 5.71 5.61 12.36
N GLY A 179 4.95 6.68 12.64
CA GLY A 179 5.31 8.06 12.32
C GLY A 179 6.70 8.51 12.79
N ASP A 180 7.14 8.11 13.98
CA ASP A 180 8.46 8.50 14.48
C ASP A 180 9.61 7.85 13.71
N LEU A 181 9.45 6.60 13.26
CA LEU A 181 10.43 5.90 12.43
C LEU A 181 10.67 6.64 11.12
N PHE A 182 9.60 7.12 10.47
CA PHE A 182 9.74 7.89 9.23
C PHE A 182 10.42 9.22 9.44
N LYS A 183 10.09 9.95 10.52
CA LYS A 183 10.79 11.20 10.83
C LYS A 183 12.30 10.97 10.95
N VAL A 184 12.70 9.86 11.59
CA VAL A 184 14.13 9.48 11.70
C VAL A 184 14.74 9.31 10.31
N VAL A 185 14.14 8.47 9.46
CA VAL A 185 14.70 8.17 8.14
C VAL A 185 14.69 9.40 7.22
N SER A 186 13.63 10.20 7.24
CA SER A 186 13.52 11.44 6.46
C SER A 186 14.56 12.46 6.88
N MET A 187 14.69 12.75 8.18
CA MET A 187 15.69 13.71 8.67
C MET A 187 17.12 13.20 8.46
N PHE A 188 17.35 11.89 8.59
CA PHE A 188 18.65 11.30 8.29
C PHE A 188 19.00 11.45 6.80
N SER A 189 18.06 11.15 5.90
CA SER A 189 18.24 11.28 4.45
C SER A 189 18.46 12.74 4.02
N GLU A 190 17.72 13.69 4.63
CA GLU A 190 17.92 15.12 4.43
C GLU A 190 19.31 15.57 4.90
N ALA A 191 19.76 15.09 6.06
CA ALA A 191 21.09 15.40 6.56
C ALA A 191 22.19 14.89 5.62
N LEU A 192 22.09 13.66 5.13
CA LEU A 192 23.02 13.09 4.14
C LEU A 192 23.03 13.93 2.84
N THR A 193 21.86 14.30 2.36
CA THR A 193 21.72 15.15 1.16
C THR A 193 22.34 16.53 1.38
N GLY A 194 22.07 17.17 2.52
CA GLY A 194 22.64 18.47 2.86
C GLY A 194 24.15 18.44 3.07
N ILE A 195 24.73 17.34 3.55
CA ILE A 195 26.20 17.16 3.60
C ILE A 195 26.77 17.10 2.19
N ARG A 196 26.17 16.31 1.29
CA ARG A 196 26.59 16.18 -0.10
C ARG A 196 26.52 17.51 -0.85
N GLU A 197 25.51 18.32 -0.57
CA GLU A 197 25.31 19.65 -1.15
C GLU A 197 26.15 20.75 -0.47
N GLY A 198 26.93 20.42 0.57
CA GLY A 198 27.74 21.37 1.33
C GLY A 198 26.94 22.30 2.25
N LYS A 199 25.65 22.03 2.47
CA LYS A 199 24.77 22.77 3.39
C LYS A 199 25.06 22.44 4.86
N TYR A 200 25.47 21.21 5.15
CA TYR A 200 25.76 20.74 6.50
C TYR A 200 27.19 20.21 6.61
N ARG A 201 27.76 20.35 7.80
CA ARG A 201 29.04 19.69 8.13
C ARG A 201 28.78 18.22 8.46
N ARG A 202 29.77 17.37 8.19
CA ARG A 202 29.69 15.90 8.35
C ARG A 202 29.33 15.49 9.78
N GLU A 203 29.75 16.27 10.77
CA GLU A 203 29.52 16.00 12.20
C GLU A 203 28.04 16.09 12.60
N ILE A 204 27.15 16.63 11.77
CA ILE A 204 25.71 16.63 12.07
C ILE A 204 25.16 15.20 12.22
N VAL A 205 25.74 14.23 11.51
CA VAL A 205 25.34 12.81 11.57
C VAL A 205 25.46 12.27 13.00
N THR A 206 26.45 12.70 13.77
CA THR A 206 26.67 12.21 15.14
C THR A 206 25.55 12.63 16.11
N LYS A 207 24.67 13.55 15.71
CA LYS A 207 23.49 13.95 16.49
C LYS A 207 22.26 13.11 16.16
N LEU A 208 22.26 12.46 15.00
CA LEU A 208 21.12 11.73 14.46
C LEU A 208 21.21 10.23 14.69
N VAL A 209 22.42 9.68 14.87
CA VAL A 209 22.69 8.23 14.94
C VAL A 209 22.68 7.68 16.36
N ALA A 210 22.64 6.35 16.46
CA ALA A 210 22.59 5.62 17.73
C ALA A 210 23.83 5.92 18.59
N PRO A 211 23.66 6.12 19.92
CA PRO A 211 24.78 6.34 20.82
C PRO A 211 25.83 5.22 20.72
N GLY A 212 27.11 5.58 20.68
CA GLY A 212 28.22 4.64 20.55
C GLY A 212 28.54 4.20 19.12
N THR A 213 27.74 4.62 18.12
CA THR A 213 27.98 4.30 16.70
C THR A 213 28.60 5.46 15.90
N GLU A 214 28.76 6.64 16.52
CA GLU A 214 29.08 7.91 15.85
C GLU A 214 30.39 7.83 15.06
N ALA A 215 31.42 7.21 15.63
CA ALA A 215 32.73 7.07 14.99
C ALA A 215 32.67 6.17 13.74
N ALA A 216 31.85 5.12 13.76
CA ALA A 216 31.66 4.24 12.61
C ALA A 216 30.93 4.97 11.47
N TRP A 217 29.85 5.68 11.79
CA TRP A 217 29.12 6.49 10.81
C TRP A 217 29.99 7.56 10.16
N LEU A 218 30.82 8.27 10.93
CA LEU A 218 31.72 9.28 10.36
C LEU A 218 32.80 8.68 9.46
N LYS A 219 33.35 7.53 9.86
CA LYS A 219 34.38 6.82 9.11
C LYS A 219 33.87 6.35 7.76
N ASP A 220 32.67 5.78 7.73
CA ASP A 220 32.10 5.13 6.53
C ASP A 220 31.08 6.05 5.80
N LEU A 221 31.04 7.35 6.15
CA LEU A 221 30.00 8.29 5.70
C LEU A 221 29.89 8.43 4.18
N ASP A 222 31.00 8.36 3.45
CA ASP A 222 30.96 8.47 1.98
C ASP A 222 30.29 7.26 1.35
N GLU A 223 30.51 6.05 1.89
CA GLU A 223 29.85 4.83 1.45
C GLU A 223 28.36 4.85 1.83
N VAL A 224 28.04 5.29 3.05
CA VAL A 224 26.66 5.51 3.51
C VAL A 224 25.90 6.45 2.57
N MET A 225 26.50 7.59 2.20
CA MET A 225 25.89 8.55 1.27
C MET A 225 25.71 7.95 -0.12
N ALA A 226 26.65 7.12 -0.58
CA ALA A 226 26.52 6.40 -1.85
C ALA A 226 25.37 5.38 -1.81
N MET A 227 25.25 4.60 -0.73
CA MET A 227 24.16 3.65 -0.53
C MET A 227 22.79 4.35 -0.47
N ALA A 228 22.67 5.46 0.26
CA ALA A 228 21.40 6.15 0.46
C ALA A 228 20.97 7.02 -0.75
N SER A 229 21.89 7.33 -1.67
CA SER A 229 21.61 8.23 -2.79
C SER A 229 20.58 7.65 -3.76
N GLY A 230 19.58 8.47 -4.12
CA GLY A 230 18.57 8.09 -5.10
C GLY A 230 17.61 7.02 -4.58
N ARG A 231 17.36 7.00 -3.27
CA ARG A 231 16.45 6.06 -2.62
C ARG A 231 15.30 6.77 -1.91
N ALA A 232 14.13 6.16 -1.99
CA ALA A 232 12.92 6.45 -1.24
C ALA A 232 12.72 5.44 -0.08
N ILE A 233 11.72 5.69 0.76
CA ILE A 233 11.46 4.92 1.99
C ILE A 233 10.21 4.07 1.80
N ALA A 234 10.30 2.75 2.01
CA ALA A 234 9.12 1.89 2.02
C ALA A 234 8.36 2.03 3.35
N THR A 235 7.02 1.96 3.30
CA THR A 235 6.24 2.42 4.44
C THR A 235 6.08 1.45 5.62
N LYS A 236 6.45 0.18 5.43
CA LYS A 236 6.31 -0.84 6.46
C LYS A 236 7.67 -1.22 7.04
N PRO A 237 7.95 -0.90 8.31
CA PRO A 237 9.16 -1.38 8.97
C PRO A 237 9.13 -2.90 9.11
N TRP A 238 10.31 -3.52 9.07
CA TRP A 238 10.50 -4.86 9.59
C TRP A 238 10.71 -4.78 11.09
N VAL A 239 9.71 -5.16 11.89
CA VAL A 239 9.83 -5.26 13.34
C VAL A 239 10.66 -6.50 13.68
N MET A 240 11.82 -6.29 14.31
CA MET A 240 12.78 -7.35 14.67
C MET A 240 12.85 -7.58 16.18
N GLY A 241 12.29 -6.67 16.97
CA GLY A 241 12.16 -6.73 18.42
C GLY A 241 11.39 -5.51 18.94
N VAL A 242 11.25 -5.41 20.27
CA VAL A 242 10.52 -4.31 20.92
C VAL A 242 11.18 -2.95 20.64
N ASP A 243 12.51 -2.90 20.64
CA ASP A 243 13.30 -1.68 20.46
C ASP A 243 14.22 -1.74 19.23
N VAL A 244 13.97 -2.68 18.30
CA VAL A 244 14.76 -2.85 17.07
C VAL A 244 13.84 -3.05 15.87
N CYS A 245 14.00 -2.21 14.86
CA CYS A 245 13.33 -2.36 13.57
C CYS A 245 14.26 -2.04 12.41
N ALA A 246 13.87 -2.40 11.20
CA ALA A 246 14.60 -2.03 9.99
C ALA A 246 13.67 -1.42 8.95
N MET A 247 14.12 -0.32 8.36
CA MET A 247 13.45 0.36 7.26
C MET A 247 14.09 -0.01 5.93
N LYS A 248 13.28 -0.20 4.91
CA LYS A 248 13.74 -0.47 3.55
C LYS A 248 13.92 0.86 2.81
N LEU A 249 15.12 1.09 2.31
CA LEU A 249 15.46 2.15 1.37
C LEU A 249 15.47 1.53 -0.03
N VAL A 250 14.47 1.90 -0.82
CA VAL A 250 14.24 1.36 -2.17
C VAL A 250 14.61 2.43 -3.20
N PRO A 251 14.97 2.09 -4.44
CA PRO A 251 15.20 3.07 -5.49
C PRO A 251 14.08 4.11 -5.59
N ASP A 252 14.45 5.39 -5.66
CA ASP A 252 13.50 6.47 -5.81
C ASP A 252 12.94 6.48 -7.23
N LEU A 253 11.62 6.36 -7.32
CA LEU A 253 10.88 6.26 -8.57
C LEU A 253 10.35 7.64 -9.01
N GLY A 254 10.61 8.68 -8.22
CA GLY A 254 10.16 10.05 -8.47
C GLY A 254 8.69 10.32 -8.11
N ASP A 255 7.95 9.29 -7.71
CA ASP A 255 6.54 9.35 -7.31
C ASP A 255 6.30 8.48 -6.07
N THR A 256 5.22 8.75 -5.35
CA THR A 256 4.76 7.90 -4.23
C THR A 256 3.98 6.71 -4.77
N TYR A 257 4.34 5.50 -4.35
CA TYR A 257 3.66 4.27 -4.73
C TYR A 257 3.11 3.51 -3.52
N ARG A 258 1.97 2.86 -3.72
CA ARG A 258 1.32 1.98 -2.75
C ARG A 258 1.25 0.56 -3.31
N SER A 259 1.55 -0.42 -2.46
CA SER A 259 1.30 -1.82 -2.77
C SER A 259 -0.18 -2.17 -2.60
N ILE A 260 -0.75 -2.86 -3.59
CA ILE A 260 -2.07 -3.50 -3.47
C ILE A 260 -1.97 -4.94 -2.97
N THR A 261 -0.75 -5.48 -2.80
CA THR A 261 -0.51 -6.82 -2.26
C THR A 261 0.31 -6.76 -0.95
N PRO A 262 0.13 -7.71 -0.03
CA PRO A 262 0.88 -7.73 1.23
C PRO A 262 2.36 -8.10 1.04
N THR A 263 2.72 -8.73 -0.08
CA THR A 263 4.09 -9.19 -0.35
C THR A 263 4.53 -8.69 -1.72
N ILE A 264 5.66 -8.00 -1.75
CA ILE A 264 6.35 -7.56 -2.94
C ILE A 264 7.79 -8.03 -2.83
N GLU A 265 8.31 -8.62 -3.90
CA GLU A 265 9.76 -8.73 -4.08
C GLU A 265 10.31 -7.38 -4.54
N LEU A 266 10.94 -6.67 -3.61
CA LEU A 266 11.61 -5.41 -3.91
C LEU A 266 13.04 -5.74 -4.36
N ALA A 267 13.44 -5.21 -5.51
CA ALA A 267 14.81 -5.31 -5.99
C ALA A 267 15.65 -4.14 -5.48
N ASP A 268 16.95 -4.38 -5.32
CA ASP A 268 17.93 -3.36 -4.90
C ASP A 268 17.51 -2.67 -3.59
N VAL A 269 17.31 -3.44 -2.51
CA VAL A 269 16.92 -2.89 -1.20
C VAL A 269 18.15 -2.67 -0.33
N VAL A 270 18.28 -1.46 0.21
CA VAL A 270 19.20 -1.16 1.32
C VAL A 270 18.41 -1.06 2.61
N TRP A 271 18.94 -1.63 3.68
CA TRP A 271 18.29 -1.66 4.98
C TRP A 271 18.92 -0.66 5.94
N LEU A 272 18.08 0.17 6.56
CA LEU A 272 18.46 1.04 7.65
C LEU A 272 17.95 0.42 8.96
N THR A 273 18.85 -0.10 9.78
CA THR A 273 18.51 -0.63 11.11
C THR A 273 18.35 0.54 12.07
N LEU A 274 17.19 0.61 12.73
CA LEU A 274 16.84 1.61 13.72
C LEU A 274 16.70 0.95 15.08
N VAL A 275 17.25 1.61 16.10
CA VAL A 275 17.23 1.13 17.48
C VAL A 275 16.67 2.21 18.38
N ARG A 276 15.83 1.82 19.33
CA ARG A 276 15.23 2.71 20.31
C ARG A 276 16.04 2.72 21.59
N TYR A 277 16.46 3.90 22.03
CA TYR A 277 17.20 4.10 23.28
C TYR A 277 16.33 4.89 24.26
N GLY A 278 16.13 4.34 25.46
CA GLY A 278 15.45 5.08 26.55
C GLY A 278 16.35 6.13 27.19
N SER A 279 17.67 5.93 27.16
CA SER A 279 18.68 6.81 27.77
C SER A 279 18.79 8.19 27.14
N ILE A 280 18.28 8.37 25.92
CA ILE A 280 18.29 9.65 25.20
C ILE A 280 16.96 10.41 25.31
N LEU A 281 16.01 9.86 26.06
CA LEU A 281 14.76 10.55 26.39
C LEU A 281 15.00 11.48 27.58
N ASP A 282 14.34 12.63 27.54
CA ASP A 282 14.30 13.56 28.67
C ASP A 282 13.52 12.97 29.85
N GLY A 283 13.59 13.60 31.02
CA GLY A 283 12.95 13.10 32.25
C GLY A 283 11.41 12.99 32.16
N ASP A 284 10.79 13.64 31.18
CA ASP A 284 9.36 13.53 30.87
C ASP A 284 9.06 12.47 29.78
N GLY A 285 10.08 11.78 29.28
CA GLY A 285 9.99 10.76 28.22
C GLY A 285 9.98 11.33 26.81
N SER A 286 10.13 12.65 26.63
CA SER A 286 10.22 13.27 25.31
C SER A 286 11.61 13.07 24.67
N ASP A 287 11.65 13.06 23.35
CA ASP A 287 12.90 13.03 22.59
C ASP A 287 13.18 14.43 22.06
N PRO A 288 14.36 15.04 22.32
CA PRO A 288 14.72 16.36 21.81
C PRO A 288 14.64 16.49 20.28
N LEU A 289 14.77 15.38 19.55
CA LEU A 289 14.63 15.35 18.09
C LEU A 289 13.23 14.93 17.62
N GLY A 290 12.33 14.59 18.55
CA GLY A 290 10.98 14.15 18.22
C GLY A 290 10.90 12.78 17.55
N PHE A 291 11.91 11.92 17.74
CA PHE A 291 12.00 10.57 17.17
C PHE A 291 11.56 9.47 18.15
N GLY A 292 11.02 9.83 19.31
CA GLY A 292 10.58 8.86 20.31
C GLY A 292 11.68 7.93 20.83
N GLY A 293 12.95 8.33 20.72
CA GLY A 293 14.13 7.56 21.12
C GLY A 293 14.74 6.71 20.00
N TRP A 294 14.16 6.70 18.80
CA TRP A 294 14.69 5.94 17.66
C TRP A 294 15.88 6.65 17.02
N ARG A 295 16.92 5.88 16.69
CA ARG A 295 18.12 6.37 15.99
C ARG A 295 18.62 5.35 14.95
N PRO A 296 19.19 5.78 13.81
CA PRO A 296 19.90 4.89 12.90
C PRO A 296 21.11 4.27 13.59
N HIS A 297 21.14 2.94 13.61
CA HIS A 297 22.25 2.17 14.14
C HIS A 297 23.23 1.77 13.03
N SER A 298 22.72 1.26 11.91
CA SER A 298 23.53 0.79 10.79
C SER A 298 22.75 0.79 9.47
N ILE A 299 23.46 0.82 8.35
CA ILE A 299 22.94 0.72 6.99
C ILE A 299 23.69 -0.38 6.21
N GLY A 300 23.00 -1.14 5.36
CA GLY A 300 23.65 -2.15 4.51
C GLY A 300 22.66 -3.05 3.77
N ASP A 301 23.16 -4.14 3.18
CA ASP A 301 22.36 -5.09 2.38
C ASP A 301 21.36 -5.91 3.20
N TYR A 302 21.59 -6.02 4.50
CA TYR A 302 20.72 -6.71 5.45
C TYR A 302 20.67 -5.98 6.79
N PRO A 303 19.55 -6.05 7.53
CA PRO A 303 19.48 -5.56 8.89
C PRO A 303 20.47 -6.28 9.82
N VAL A 304 20.99 -5.58 10.82
CA VAL A 304 21.84 -6.20 11.86
C VAL A 304 20.98 -7.07 12.77
N ASP A 305 21.48 -8.26 13.10
CA ASP A 305 20.80 -9.17 14.03
C ASP A 305 20.64 -8.50 15.41
N PRO A 306 19.44 -8.48 16.03
CA PRO A 306 19.22 -7.82 17.31
C PRO A 306 20.13 -8.32 18.43
N SER A 307 20.62 -9.58 18.37
CA SER A 307 21.56 -10.13 19.35
C SER A 307 22.95 -9.49 19.31
N GLN A 308 23.29 -8.79 18.23
CA GLN A 308 24.56 -8.07 18.05
C GLN A 308 24.46 -6.61 18.48
N ILE A 309 23.26 -6.13 18.84
CA ILE A 309 23.01 -4.74 19.21
C ILE A 309 23.09 -4.60 20.72
N GLN A 310 23.92 -3.68 21.18
CA GLN A 310 23.97 -3.33 22.60
C GLN A 310 22.80 -2.36 22.91
N LEU A 311 21.75 -2.91 23.50
CA LEU A 311 20.61 -2.14 23.99
C LEU A 311 20.89 -1.60 25.39
N ASP A 312 20.50 -0.35 25.64
CA ASP A 312 20.38 0.15 27.01
C ASP A 312 19.19 -0.54 27.68
N ARG A 313 19.47 -1.40 28.65
CA ARG A 313 18.42 -2.02 29.47
C ARG A 313 17.72 -0.90 30.24
N ARG A 314 16.39 -0.79 30.09
CA ARG A 314 15.59 -0.05 31.06
C ARG A 314 15.73 -0.74 32.42
N GLU A 315 16.19 -0.02 33.43
CA GLU A 315 15.93 -0.40 34.83
C GLU A 315 14.44 -0.24 35.16
#